data_AF-V6L3D4-F1
#
_entry.id   AF-V6L3D4-F1
#
_cell.length_a   1.000
_cell.length_b   1.000
_cell.length_c   1.000
_cell.angle_alpha   90.00
_cell.angle_beta   90.00
_cell.angle_gamma   90.00
#
_symmetry.space_group_name_H-M   'P 1'
#
loop_
_entity.id
_entity.type
_entity.pdbx_description
1 polymer ?
#
loop_
_entity_poly.entity_id
_entity_poly.type
_entity_poly.pdbx_seq_one_letter_code
_entity_poly.pdbx_strand_id
1 'polypeptide(L)' 'MRQAAGPVSTRAIGEALGLETEVRGKLEPLRGKLTKLADRGWLHKRPDGKFTVRP' A
#
# COMPACT_ATOMS: atom_id res chain seq x y z
N MET A 1 -12.90 -4.38 -12.58
CA MET A 1 -13.06 -4.85 -11.18
C MET A 1 -12.15 -4.04 -10.27
N ARG A 2 -12.67 -3.43 -9.19
CA ARG A 2 -11.85 -2.83 -8.12
C ARG A 2 -11.61 -3.92 -7.07
N GLN A 3 -10.46 -4.58 -7.10
CA GLN A 3 -10.18 -5.80 -6.32
C GLN A 3 -9.85 -5.59 -4.82
N ALA A 4 -10.03 -4.40 -4.26
CA ALA A 4 -9.80 -4.16 -2.84
C ALA A 4 -11.13 -4.12 -2.07
N ALA A 5 -11.56 -5.26 -1.54
CA ALA A 5 -12.72 -5.37 -0.65
C ALA A 5 -12.43 -4.93 0.80
N GLY A 6 -11.20 -4.51 1.10
CA GLY A 6 -10.77 -4.11 2.43
C GLY A 6 -9.36 -3.50 2.44
N PRO A 7 -8.80 -3.21 3.63
CA PRO A 7 -7.47 -2.61 3.75
C PRO A 7 -6.36 -3.52 3.20
N VAL A 8 -5.48 -2.95 2.39
CA VAL A 8 -4.43 -3.67 1.68
C VAL A 8 -3.07 -3.36 2.29
N SER A 9 -2.24 -4.39 2.51
CA SER A 9 -0.88 -4.22 3.02
C SER A 9 0.08 -3.76 1.91
N THR A 10 1.22 -3.16 2.28
CA THR A 10 2.26 -2.81 1.30
C THR A 10 2.78 -4.04 0.55
N ARG A 11 2.82 -5.21 1.19
CA ARG A 11 3.20 -6.47 0.54
C ARG A 11 2.21 -6.84 -0.56
N ALA A 12 0.91 -6.89 -0.24
CA ALA A 12 -0.13 -7.23 -1.22
C ALA A 12 -0.20 -6.22 -2.38
N ILE A 13 0.03 -4.92 -2.11
CA ILE A 13 0.16 -3.91 -3.16
C ILE A 13 1.39 -4.18 -4.03
N GLY A 14 2.54 -4.52 -3.42
CA GLY A 14 3.75 -4.89 -4.14
C GLY A 14 3.57 -6.12 -5.03
N GLU A 15 2.91 -7.17 -4.51
CA GLU A 15 2.59 -8.39 -5.24
C GLU A 15 1.71 -8.09 -6.45
N ALA A 16 0.66 -7.30 -6.28
CA ALA A 16 -0.21 -6.88 -7.38
C ALA A 16 0.50 -6.00 -8.43
N LEU A 17 1.56 -5.30 -8.04
CA LEU A 17 2.41 -4.50 -8.93
C LEU A 17 3.58 -5.29 -9.54
N GLY A 18 3.70 -6.59 -9.24
CA GLY A 18 4.80 -7.44 -9.72
C GLY A 18 6.16 -7.11 -9.10
N LEU A 19 6.19 -6.50 -7.91
CA LEU A 19 7.43 -6.22 -7.19
C LEU A 19 7.89 -7.46 -6.42
N GLU A 20 9.21 -7.61 -6.32
CA GLU A 20 9.83 -8.60 -5.43
C GLU A 20 9.52 -8.25 -3.96
N THR A 21 8.62 -9.00 -3.34
CA THR A 21 8.10 -8.70 -1.99
C THR A 21 8.76 -9.49 -0.88
N GLU A 22 9.56 -10.51 -1.23
CA GLU A 22 10.31 -11.34 -0.28
C GLU A 22 11.51 -10.59 0.30
N VAL A 23 12.08 -9.64 -0.45
CA VAL A 23 13.16 -8.78 0.01
C VAL A 23 12.57 -7.53 0.65
N ARG A 24 12.62 -7.45 1.98
CA ARG A 24 12.06 -6.33 2.76
C ARG A 24 12.51 -4.95 2.26
N GLY A 25 13.78 -4.81 1.87
CA GLY A 25 14.35 -3.56 1.36
C GLY A 25 13.71 -3.07 0.05
N LYS A 26 13.20 -3.98 -0.79
CA LYS A 26 12.52 -3.62 -2.05
C LYS A 26 11.15 -2.98 -1.83
N LEU A 27 10.53 -3.22 -0.67
CA LEU A 27 9.22 -2.65 -0.31
C LEU A 27 9.31 -1.31 0.42
N GLU A 28 10.48 -0.91 0.91
CA GLU A 28 10.64 0.38 1.61
C GLU A 28 10.33 1.59 0.70
N PRO A 29 10.79 1.64 -0.56
CA PRO A 29 10.40 2.69 -1.48
C PRO A 29 8.89 2.72 -1.74
N LEU A 30 8.24 1.55 -1.83
CA LEU A 30 6.79 1.46 -2.01
C LEU A 30 6.04 1.97 -0.77
N ARG A 31 6.51 1.63 0.44
CA ARG A 31 5.97 2.18 1.70
C ARG A 31 6.03 3.70 1.74
N GLY A 32 7.15 4.27 1.29
CA GLY A 32 7.32 5.72 1.19
C GLY A 32 6.31 6.36 0.23
N LYS A 33 6.11 5.77 -0.95
CA LYS A 33 5.10 6.24 -1.92
C LYS A 33 3.68 6.16 -1.37
N LEU A 34 3.30 5.03 -0.77
CA LEU A 34 1.97 4.85 -0.19
C LEU A 34 1.71 5.83 0.97
N THR A 35 2.72 6.11 1.78
CA THR A 35 2.62 7.11 2.86
C THR A 35 2.44 8.52 2.28
N LYS A 36 3.17 8.89 1.21
CA LYS A 36 2.98 10.18 0.53
C LYS A 36 1.58 10.32 -0.09
N LEU A 37 1.03 9.24 -0.65
CA LEU A 37 -0.35 9.24 -1.15
C LEU A 37 -1.37 9.40 -0.02
N ALA A 38 -1.10 8.82 1.16
CA ALA A 38 -1.95 9.00 2.33
C ALA A 38 -1.88 10.42 2.89
N ASP A 39 -0.69 11.01 2.94
CA ASP A 39 -0.45 12.40 3.35
C ASP A 39 -1.21 13.40 2.46
N ARG A 40 -1.24 13.14 1.15
CA ARG A 40 -2.04 13.89 0.17
C ARG A 40 -3.56 13.63 0.23
N GLY A 41 -4.01 12.78 1.15
CA GLY A 41 -5.42 12.45 1.34
C GLY A 41 -6.01 11.47 0.31
N TRP A 42 -5.21 10.95 -0.63
CA TRP A 42 -5.68 10.01 -1.65
C TRP A 42 -5.91 8.61 -1.08
N LEU A 43 -5.12 8.23 -0.08
CA LEU A 43 -5.28 6.99 0.66
C LEU A 43 -5.53 7.31 2.14
N HIS A 44 -6.12 6.36 2.84
CA HIS A 44 -6.15 6.35 4.30
C HIS A 44 -5.20 5.26 4.81
N LYS A 45 -4.18 5.67 5.57
CA LYS A 45 -3.25 4.76 6.25
C LYS A 45 -3.83 4.43 7.62
N ARG A 46 -4.09 3.15 7.86
CA ARG A 46 -4.59 2.64 9.14
C ARG A 46 -3.46 2.52 10.17
N PRO A 47 -3.80 2.48 11.48
CA PRO A 47 -2.81 2.26 12.54
C PRO A 47 -2.09 0.90 12.40
N ASP A 48 -2.74 -0.11 11.81
CA ASP A 48 -2.14 -1.42 11.52
C ASP A 48 -1.20 -1.43 10.29
N GLY A 49 -0.98 -0.27 9.65
CA GLY A 49 -0.05 -0.11 8.53
C GLY A 49 -0.59 -0.50 7.15
N LYS A 50 -1.87 -0.87 7.05
CA LYS A 50 -2.58 -1.08 5.78
C LYS A 50 -3.17 0.21 5.21
N PHE A 51 -3.49 0.17 3.92
CA PHE A 51 -4.00 1.30 3.16
C PHE A 51 -5.40 0.99 2.61
N THR A 52 -6.30 1.96 2.67
CA THR A 52 -7.59 1.95 1.97
C THR A 52 -7.67 3.15 1.04
N VAL A 53 -8.42 3.00 -0.05
CA VAL A 53 -8.87 4.15 -0.84
C VAL A 53 -9.85 4.96 0.01
N ARG A 54 -9.72 6.28 0.04
CA ARG A 54 -10.83 7.10 0.52
C ARG A 54 -12.00 6.97 -0.48
N PRO A 55 -13.26 7.01 -0.03
CA PRO A 55 -14.39 7.26 -0.91
C PRO A 55 -14.23 8.61 -1.63
#